data_AF-A0A354WX52-F1
#
_entry.id   AF-A0A354WX52-F1
#
_cell.length_a   1.000
_cell.length_b   1.000
_cell.length_c   1.000
_cell.angle_alpha   90.00
_cell.angle_beta   90.00
_cell.angle_gamma   90.00
#
_symmetry.space_group_name_H-M   'P 1'
#
loop_
_entity.id
_entity.type
_entity.pdbx_description
1 polymer ?
#
loop_
_entity_poly.entity_id
_entity_poly.type
_entity_poly.pdbx_seq_one_letter_code
_entity_poly.pdbx_strand_id
1 'polypeptide(L)'
;MYRRIDKKKREADLAHEQSRNQIESLKIVMAEKEMDIQRSRDKISQLEKNMSLLNINIEEKESKLERLGQDNEKLQKEKDGNSERLEVCQQEIATLNCSLKCIEAEKKRYLEDIERLKREVIEKETVMVVNQDRLSELLKELEKYKQEWSGLSVPLKTLTSEEAKVILKRIKKMNDLAEVDAENIIALFQSIDCQYTERIWRKNPNLKKGDLKICCLFKAGFSQKEIIELLDLREDAMYKRMQRLKSRLSLNKKWGKNELEQYLCSF
;
A
#
# COMPACT_ATOMS: atom_id res chain seq x y z
N MET A 1 104.41 -128.60 7.41
CA MET A 1 103.49 -127.78 8.23
C MET A 1 103.66 -126.26 8.02
N TYR A 2 104.88 -125.74 7.81
CA TYR A 2 105.14 -124.29 7.71
C TYR A 2 104.54 -123.54 6.48
N ARG A 3 104.39 -124.15 5.29
CA ARG A 3 103.84 -123.45 4.09
C ARG A 3 102.34 -123.12 4.13
N ARG A 4 101.53 -123.83 4.95
CA ARG A 4 100.08 -123.56 5.08
C ARG A 4 99.79 -122.37 6.00
N ILE A 5 100.71 -122.07 6.93
CA ILE A 5 100.58 -120.95 7.88
C ILE A 5 100.85 -119.62 7.16
N ASP A 6 101.84 -119.58 6.26
CA ASP A 6 102.15 -118.38 5.45
C ASP A 6 101.05 -117.99 4.46
N LYS A 7 100.38 -118.97 3.84
CA LYS A 7 99.28 -118.69 2.90
C LYS A 7 98.06 -118.11 3.62
N LYS A 8 97.68 -118.67 4.77
CA LYS A 8 96.60 -118.16 5.62
C LYS A 8 96.90 -116.76 6.18
N LYS A 9 98.17 -116.47 6.50
CA LYS A 9 98.59 -115.15 6.97
C LYS A 9 98.47 -114.10 5.86
N ARG A 10 98.94 -114.41 4.64
CA ARG A 10 98.77 -113.50 3.49
C ARG A 10 97.31 -113.29 3.09
N GLU A 11 96.46 -114.32 3.16
CA GLU A 11 95.02 -114.20 2.91
C GLU A 11 94.32 -113.34 3.99
N ALA A 12 94.73 -113.47 5.26
CA ALA A 12 94.24 -112.62 6.35
C ALA A 12 94.73 -111.18 6.24
N ASP A 13 96.00 -110.96 5.86
CA ASP A 13 96.57 -109.63 5.63
C ASP A 13 95.87 -108.94 4.44
N LEU A 14 95.61 -109.68 3.34
CA LEU A 14 94.87 -109.18 2.18
C LEU A 14 93.41 -108.86 2.52
N ALA A 15 92.74 -109.69 3.33
CA ALA A 15 91.38 -109.44 3.81
C ALA A 15 91.32 -108.24 4.77
N HIS A 16 92.32 -108.07 5.64
CA HIS A 16 92.46 -106.89 6.49
C HIS A 16 92.69 -105.62 5.67
N GLU A 17 93.52 -105.69 4.63
CA GLU A 17 93.77 -104.57 3.71
C GLU A 17 92.51 -104.24 2.88
N GLN A 18 91.78 -105.24 2.39
CA GLN A 18 90.49 -105.05 1.72
C GLN A 18 89.44 -104.44 2.65
N SER A 19 89.34 -104.90 3.90
CA SER A 19 88.44 -104.33 4.90
C SER A 19 88.85 -102.89 5.25
N ARG A 20 90.15 -102.60 5.36
CA ARG A 20 90.67 -101.26 5.60
C ARG A 20 90.34 -100.31 4.44
N ASN A 21 90.52 -100.77 3.20
CA ASN A 21 90.17 -100.01 1.99
C ASN A 21 88.66 -99.78 1.87
N GLN A 22 87.82 -100.77 2.23
CA GLN A 22 86.37 -100.60 2.31
C GLN A 22 85.96 -99.59 3.39
N ILE A 23 86.56 -99.65 4.58
CA ILE A 23 86.33 -98.68 5.66
C ILE A 23 86.72 -97.27 5.22
N GLU A 24 87.88 -97.11 4.56
CA GLU A 24 88.34 -95.81 4.08
C GLU A 24 87.45 -95.27 2.95
N SER A 25 87.00 -96.13 2.03
CA SER A 25 86.00 -95.78 1.02
C SER A 25 84.67 -95.33 1.66
N LEU A 26 84.21 -96.01 2.71
CA LEU A 26 82.99 -95.63 3.43
C LEU A 26 83.16 -94.29 4.14
N LYS A 27 84.33 -94.00 4.73
CA LYS A 27 84.61 -92.69 5.33
C LYS A 27 84.54 -91.56 4.31
N ILE A 28 85.09 -91.75 3.11
CA ILE A 28 85.02 -90.77 2.01
C ILE A 28 83.56 -90.52 1.64
N VAL A 29 82.78 -91.58 1.41
CA VAL A 29 81.36 -91.46 1.07
C VAL A 29 80.56 -90.79 2.19
N MET A 30 80.83 -91.10 3.47
CA MET A 30 80.19 -90.43 4.60
C MET A 30 80.53 -88.94 4.65
N ALA A 31 81.80 -88.58 4.44
CA ALA A 31 82.24 -87.17 4.41
C ALA A 31 81.59 -86.40 3.25
N GLU A 32 81.46 -87.02 2.06
CA GLU A 32 80.72 -86.43 0.93
C GLU A 32 79.24 -86.20 1.27
N LYS A 33 78.58 -87.20 1.88
CA LYS A 33 77.20 -87.07 2.34
C LYS A 33 77.03 -86.00 3.41
N GLU A 34 77.98 -85.88 4.33
CA GLU A 34 77.99 -84.85 5.37
C GLU A 34 78.14 -83.45 4.77
N MET A 35 79.00 -83.28 3.76
CA MET A 35 79.10 -82.02 3.00
C MET A 35 77.80 -81.68 2.25
N ASP A 36 77.14 -82.66 1.62
CA ASP A 36 75.86 -82.44 0.94
C ASP A 36 74.73 -82.09 1.92
N ILE A 37 74.71 -82.70 3.09
CA ILE A 37 73.81 -82.32 4.19
C ILE A 37 74.08 -80.88 4.62
N GLN A 38 75.35 -80.49 4.78
CA GLN A 38 75.70 -79.12 5.17
C GLN A 38 75.28 -78.09 4.11
N ARG A 39 75.54 -78.36 2.82
CA ARG A 39 75.06 -77.50 1.71
C ARG A 39 73.53 -77.38 1.71
N SER A 40 72.82 -78.47 2.01
CA SER A 40 71.37 -78.47 2.12
C SER A 40 70.89 -77.63 3.30
N ARG A 41 71.55 -77.72 4.46
CA ARG A 41 71.27 -76.88 5.64
C ARG A 41 71.48 -75.41 5.35
N ASP A 42 72.59 -75.04 4.69
CA ASP A 42 72.87 -73.65 4.35
C ASP A 42 71.82 -73.10 3.38
N LYS A 43 71.39 -73.90 2.41
CA LYS A 43 70.32 -73.55 1.47
C LYS A 43 68.96 -73.39 2.18
N ILE A 44 68.63 -74.27 3.11
CA ILE A 44 67.43 -74.15 3.95
C ILE A 44 67.49 -72.85 4.76
N SER A 45 68.61 -72.57 5.43
CA SER A 45 68.78 -71.33 6.20
C SER A 45 68.64 -70.07 5.35
N GLN A 46 69.16 -70.09 4.11
CA GLN A 46 68.98 -68.98 3.18
C GLN A 46 67.50 -68.82 2.75
N LEU A 47 66.81 -69.92 2.49
CA LEU A 47 65.37 -69.90 2.17
C LEU A 47 64.54 -69.38 3.35
N GLU A 48 64.85 -69.79 4.58
CA GLU A 48 64.17 -69.29 5.79
C GLU A 48 64.34 -67.77 5.97
N LYS A 49 65.56 -67.25 5.73
CA LYS A 49 65.80 -65.80 5.74
C LYS A 49 64.98 -65.08 4.67
N ASN A 50 64.94 -65.62 3.46
CA ASN A 50 64.15 -65.05 2.36
C ASN A 50 62.65 -65.09 2.67
N MET A 51 62.13 -66.17 3.27
CA MET A 51 60.74 -66.26 3.70
C MET A 51 60.41 -65.23 4.78
N SER A 52 61.31 -65.02 5.75
CA SER A 52 61.12 -64.00 6.79
C SER A 52 61.04 -62.58 6.19
N LEU A 53 61.92 -62.24 5.25
CA LEU A 53 61.87 -60.95 4.54
C LEU A 53 60.59 -60.79 3.71
N LEU A 54 60.14 -61.85 3.05
CA LEU A 54 58.88 -61.83 2.30
C LEU A 54 57.67 -61.62 3.21
N ASN A 55 57.63 -62.26 4.39
CA ASN A 55 56.54 -62.08 5.35
C ASN A 55 56.45 -60.63 5.85
N ILE A 56 57.58 -60.01 6.21
CA ILE A 56 57.60 -58.59 6.63
C ILE A 56 57.05 -57.70 5.51
N ASN A 57 57.48 -57.94 4.26
CA ASN A 57 56.97 -57.18 3.12
C ASN A 57 55.46 -57.38 2.91
N ILE A 58 54.93 -58.59 3.12
CA ILE A 58 53.50 -58.87 3.02
C ILE A 58 52.74 -58.07 4.08
N GLU A 59 53.17 -58.12 5.35
CA GLU A 59 52.56 -57.39 6.46
C GLU A 59 52.55 -55.86 6.21
N GLU A 60 53.64 -55.31 5.67
CA GLU A 60 53.72 -53.90 5.28
C GLU A 60 52.70 -53.54 4.18
N LYS A 61 52.55 -54.42 3.18
CA LYS A 61 51.58 -54.22 2.08
C LYS A 61 50.15 -54.35 2.56
N GLU A 62 49.85 -55.29 3.44
CA GLU A 62 48.54 -55.46 4.06
C GLU A 62 48.17 -54.22 4.88
N SER A 63 49.08 -53.74 5.74
CA SER A 63 48.89 -52.51 6.51
C SER A 63 48.65 -51.28 5.62
N LYS A 64 49.32 -51.20 4.46
CA LYS A 64 49.11 -50.13 3.49
C LYS A 64 47.74 -50.26 2.80
N LEU A 65 47.33 -51.47 2.45
CA LEU A 65 46.05 -51.75 1.80
C LEU A 65 44.89 -51.41 2.74
N GLU A 66 45.00 -51.72 4.03
CA GLU A 66 43.99 -51.37 5.03
C GLU A 66 43.81 -49.85 5.14
N ARG A 67 44.91 -49.08 5.21
CA ARG A 67 44.85 -47.60 5.22
C ARG A 67 44.15 -47.05 3.98
N LEU A 68 44.51 -47.56 2.79
CA LEU A 68 43.87 -47.15 1.54
C LEU A 68 42.37 -47.50 1.51
N GLY A 69 41.98 -48.63 2.12
CA GLY A 69 40.59 -49.01 2.28
C GLY A 69 39.80 -47.99 3.13
N GLN A 70 40.36 -47.59 4.27
CA GLN A 70 39.74 -46.58 5.14
C GLN A 70 39.63 -45.21 4.46
N ASP A 71 40.65 -44.79 3.72
CA ASP A 71 40.62 -43.51 3.00
C ASP A 71 39.59 -43.52 1.85
N ASN A 72 39.48 -44.63 1.12
CA ASN A 72 38.43 -44.79 0.10
C ASN A 72 37.02 -44.73 0.71
N GLU A 73 36.80 -45.32 1.88
CA GLU A 73 35.52 -45.25 2.57
C GLU A 73 35.17 -43.80 2.97
N LYS A 74 36.14 -43.03 3.47
CA LYS A 74 35.95 -41.61 3.79
C LYS A 74 35.62 -40.79 2.54
N LEU A 75 36.39 -40.97 1.47
CA LEU A 75 36.15 -40.28 0.19
C LEU A 75 34.78 -40.63 -0.40
N GLN A 76 34.33 -41.87 -0.24
CA GLN A 76 33.00 -42.29 -0.69
C GLN A 76 31.90 -41.56 0.10
N LYS A 77 32.02 -41.47 1.43
CA LYS A 77 31.07 -40.69 2.26
C LYS A 77 31.06 -39.21 1.90
N GLU A 78 32.22 -38.61 1.66
CA GLU A 78 32.31 -37.20 1.22
C GLU A 78 31.68 -36.99 -0.15
N LYS A 79 31.90 -37.92 -1.10
CA LYS A 79 31.29 -37.88 -2.42
C LYS A 79 29.76 -37.95 -2.33
N ASP A 80 29.23 -38.86 -1.52
CA ASP A 80 27.79 -39.03 -1.35
C ASP A 80 27.16 -37.79 -0.71
N GLY A 81 27.78 -37.25 0.35
CA GLY A 81 27.33 -35.99 0.97
C GLY A 81 27.40 -34.79 0.03
N ASN A 82 28.41 -34.70 -0.83
CA ASN A 82 28.48 -33.66 -1.86
C ASN A 82 27.41 -33.84 -2.95
N SER A 83 27.08 -35.07 -3.30
CA SER A 83 26.01 -35.38 -4.26
C SER A 83 24.64 -34.93 -3.74
N GLU A 84 24.33 -35.22 -2.48
CA GLU A 84 23.09 -34.78 -1.82
C GLU A 84 22.99 -33.25 -1.78
N ARG A 85 24.09 -32.58 -1.39
CA ARG A 85 24.13 -31.10 -1.37
C ARG A 85 23.92 -30.50 -2.76
N LEU A 86 24.48 -31.12 -3.80
CA LEU A 86 24.29 -30.68 -5.18
C LEU A 86 22.83 -30.79 -5.61
N GLU A 87 22.16 -31.89 -5.24
CA GLU A 87 20.75 -32.11 -5.54
C GLU A 87 19.86 -31.06 -4.86
N VAL A 88 20.10 -30.75 -3.59
CA VAL A 88 19.38 -29.68 -2.86
C VAL A 88 19.57 -28.33 -3.55
N CYS A 89 20.80 -27.95 -3.90
CA CYS A 89 21.05 -26.70 -4.62
C CYS A 89 20.36 -26.66 -5.98
N GLN A 90 20.27 -27.78 -6.71
CA GLN A 90 19.55 -27.84 -7.98
C GLN A 90 18.05 -27.61 -7.80
N GLN A 91 17.44 -28.18 -6.75
CA GLN A 91 16.04 -27.97 -6.42
C GLN A 91 15.75 -26.50 -6.02
N GLU A 92 16.65 -25.88 -5.25
CA GLU A 92 16.55 -24.46 -4.90
C GLU A 92 16.63 -23.56 -6.14
N ILE A 93 17.57 -23.82 -7.05
CA ILE A 93 17.69 -23.09 -8.31
C ILE A 93 16.42 -23.24 -9.14
N ALA A 94 15.85 -24.44 -9.24
CA ALA A 94 14.60 -24.66 -9.96
C ALA A 94 13.44 -23.84 -9.35
N THR A 95 13.35 -23.81 -8.03
CA THR A 95 12.33 -23.04 -7.29
C THR A 95 12.50 -21.53 -7.52
N LEU A 96 13.72 -21.01 -7.40
CA LEU A 96 14.02 -19.60 -7.66
C LEU A 96 13.71 -19.20 -9.11
N ASN A 97 14.05 -20.06 -10.08
CA ASN A 97 13.73 -19.81 -11.48
C ASN A 97 12.23 -19.78 -11.75
N CYS A 98 11.44 -20.61 -11.06
CA CYS A 98 9.98 -20.56 -11.15
C CYS A 98 9.43 -19.23 -10.62
N SER A 99 9.90 -18.80 -9.44
CA SER A 99 9.51 -17.52 -8.84
C SER A 99 9.89 -16.33 -9.71
N LEU A 100 11.10 -16.34 -10.30
CA LEU A 100 11.55 -15.29 -11.21
C LEU A 100 10.65 -15.15 -12.44
N LYS A 101 10.25 -16.26 -13.06
CA LYS A 101 9.30 -16.26 -14.18
C LYS A 101 7.94 -15.67 -13.79
N CYS A 102 7.43 -15.98 -12.60
CA CYS A 102 6.17 -15.41 -12.11
C CYS A 102 6.27 -13.88 -11.95
N ILE A 103 7.36 -13.39 -11.35
CA ILE A 103 7.60 -11.96 -11.15
C ILE A 103 7.73 -11.24 -12.50
N GLU A 104 8.41 -11.83 -13.49
CA GLU A 104 8.53 -11.26 -14.83
C GLU A 104 7.16 -11.13 -15.52
N ALA A 105 6.28 -12.12 -15.37
CA ALA A 105 4.92 -12.07 -15.91
C ALA A 105 4.08 -10.96 -15.23
N GLU A 106 4.18 -10.82 -13.90
CA GLU A 106 3.50 -9.73 -13.17
C GLU A 106 4.02 -8.36 -13.58
N LYS A 107 5.34 -8.20 -13.70
CA LYS A 107 5.96 -6.96 -14.18
C LYS A 107 5.42 -6.58 -15.55
N LYS A 108 5.29 -7.54 -16.47
CA LYS A 108 4.70 -7.31 -17.80
C LYS A 108 3.25 -6.82 -17.70
N ARG A 109 2.43 -7.46 -16.85
CA ARG A 109 1.03 -7.05 -16.62
C ARG A 109 0.93 -5.62 -16.09
N TYR A 110 1.76 -5.25 -15.11
CA TYR A 110 1.76 -3.89 -14.56
C TYR A 110 2.18 -2.84 -15.58
N LEU A 111 3.12 -3.16 -16.48
CA LEU A 111 3.50 -2.23 -17.56
C LEU A 111 2.34 -2.00 -18.53
N GLU A 112 1.62 -3.05 -18.92
CA GLU A 112 0.43 -2.95 -19.77
C GLU A 112 -0.68 -2.13 -19.09
N ASP A 113 -0.89 -2.31 -17.79
CA ASP A 113 -1.85 -1.53 -16.99
C ASP A 113 -1.46 -0.04 -16.92
N ILE A 114 -0.18 0.27 -16.72
CA ILE A 114 0.33 1.65 -16.71
C ILE A 114 0.11 2.32 -18.06
N GLU A 115 0.39 1.63 -19.17
CA GLU A 115 0.15 2.17 -20.51
C GLU A 115 -1.33 2.40 -20.79
N ARG A 116 -2.21 1.50 -20.34
CA ARG A 116 -3.66 1.69 -20.44
C ARG A 116 -4.12 2.93 -19.66
N LEU A 117 -3.71 3.05 -18.41
CA LEU A 117 -4.09 4.20 -17.57
C LEU A 117 -3.56 5.52 -18.13
N LYS A 118 -2.34 5.54 -18.69
CA LYS A 118 -1.82 6.73 -19.38
C LYS A 118 -2.71 7.16 -20.54
N ARG A 119 -3.18 6.21 -21.36
CA ARG A 119 -4.11 6.52 -22.47
C ARG A 119 -5.43 7.10 -21.95
N GLU A 120 -6.02 6.51 -20.91
CA GLU A 120 -7.26 6.99 -20.30
C GLU A 120 -7.12 8.41 -19.71
N VAL A 121 -5.97 8.72 -19.10
CA VAL A 121 -5.69 10.07 -18.57
C VAL A 121 -5.62 11.08 -19.71
N ILE A 122 -4.88 10.78 -20.78
CA ILE A 122 -4.78 11.66 -21.96
C ILE A 122 -6.17 11.90 -22.55
N GLU A 123 -6.99 10.86 -22.72
CA GLU A 123 -8.35 11.01 -23.23
C GLU A 123 -9.19 11.94 -22.35
N LYS A 124 -9.16 11.74 -21.02
CA LYS A 124 -9.88 12.61 -20.08
C LYS A 124 -9.37 14.05 -20.10
N GLU A 125 -8.06 14.27 -20.20
CA GLU A 125 -7.47 15.59 -20.33
C GLU A 125 -7.93 16.31 -21.60
N THR A 126 -7.97 15.61 -22.75
CA THR A 126 -8.45 16.20 -24.00
C THR A 126 -9.92 16.65 -23.92
N VAL A 127 -10.79 15.82 -23.33
CA VAL A 127 -12.20 16.17 -23.12
C VAL A 127 -12.34 17.35 -22.14
N MET A 128 -11.53 17.38 -21.09
CA MET A 128 -11.53 18.47 -20.12
C MET A 128 -11.13 19.81 -20.75
N VAL A 129 -10.11 19.83 -21.60
CA VAL A 129 -9.70 21.04 -22.35
C VAL A 129 -10.83 21.55 -23.24
N VAL A 130 -11.48 20.66 -24.01
CA VAL A 130 -12.63 21.05 -24.85
C VAL A 130 -13.78 21.62 -24.01
N ASN A 131 -14.07 21.03 -22.85
CA ASN A 131 -15.10 21.54 -21.95
C ASN A 131 -14.72 22.89 -21.34
N GLN A 132 -13.43 23.11 -21.04
CA GLN A 132 -12.93 24.38 -20.52
C GLN A 132 -13.03 25.49 -21.56
N ASP A 133 -12.77 25.20 -22.84
CA ASP A 133 -12.95 26.14 -23.94
C ASP A 133 -14.43 26.52 -24.10
N ARG A 134 -15.33 25.54 -24.09
CA ARG A 134 -16.79 25.77 -24.16
C ARG A 134 -17.30 26.60 -22.99
N LEU A 135 -16.83 26.33 -21.77
CA LEU A 135 -17.20 27.10 -20.59
C LEU A 135 -16.74 28.56 -20.73
N SER A 136 -15.52 28.76 -21.24
CA SER A 136 -14.95 30.08 -21.46
C SER A 136 -15.74 30.89 -22.51
N GLU A 137 -16.26 30.22 -23.55
CA GLU A 137 -17.12 30.84 -24.55
C GLU A 137 -18.48 31.24 -23.98
N LEU A 138 -19.14 30.36 -23.22
CA LEU A 138 -20.40 30.66 -22.54
C LEU A 138 -20.27 31.81 -21.54
N LEU A 139 -19.14 31.91 -20.83
CA LEU A 139 -18.87 33.02 -19.90
C LEU A 139 -18.80 34.36 -20.66
N LYS A 140 -18.15 34.41 -21.82
CA LYS A 140 -18.12 35.61 -22.67
C LYS A 140 -19.51 36.03 -23.15
N GLU A 141 -20.35 35.06 -23.54
CA GLU A 141 -21.73 35.35 -23.92
C GLU A 141 -22.55 35.93 -22.77
N LEU A 142 -22.43 35.36 -21.57
CA LEU A 142 -23.11 35.87 -20.38
C LEU A 142 -22.65 37.29 -20.00
N GLU A 143 -21.34 37.57 -20.12
CA GLU A 143 -20.81 38.92 -19.91
C GLU A 143 -21.39 39.92 -20.93
N LYS A 144 -21.50 39.51 -22.20
CA LYS A 144 -22.13 40.33 -23.24
C LYS A 144 -23.59 40.63 -22.90
N TYR A 145 -24.39 39.61 -22.56
CA TYR A 145 -25.78 39.82 -22.15
C TYR A 145 -25.88 40.73 -20.92
N LYS A 146 -25.03 40.53 -19.90
CA LYS A 146 -25.01 41.39 -18.71
C LYS A 146 -24.76 42.85 -19.07
N GLN A 147 -23.83 43.12 -20.00
CA GLN A 147 -23.58 44.47 -20.49
C GLN A 147 -24.79 45.04 -21.25
N GLU A 148 -25.39 44.27 -22.16
CA GLU A 148 -26.60 44.67 -22.90
C GLU A 148 -27.76 45.01 -21.94
N TRP A 149 -28.05 44.14 -20.96
CA TRP A 149 -29.06 44.38 -19.94
C TRP A 149 -28.77 45.60 -19.07
N SER A 150 -27.49 45.86 -18.75
CA SER A 150 -27.11 47.07 -18.01
C SER A 150 -27.33 48.36 -18.81
N GLY A 151 -27.21 48.30 -20.13
CA GLY A 151 -27.48 49.42 -21.03
C GLY A 151 -28.96 49.70 -21.24
N LEU A 152 -29.82 48.67 -21.16
CA LEU A 152 -31.28 48.81 -21.21
C LEU A 152 -31.93 49.08 -19.84
N SER A 153 -31.22 48.79 -18.76
CA SER A 153 -31.69 49.03 -17.39
C SER A 153 -31.70 50.52 -17.08
N VAL A 154 -32.77 51.22 -17.45
CA VAL A 154 -33.07 52.55 -16.90
C VAL A 154 -33.15 52.41 -15.38
N PRO A 155 -32.48 53.27 -14.58
CA PRO A 155 -32.70 53.27 -13.14
C PRO A 155 -34.19 53.48 -12.90
N LEU A 156 -34.88 52.46 -12.38
CA LEU A 156 -36.26 52.59 -11.98
C LEU A 156 -36.29 53.74 -10.96
N LYS A 157 -36.93 54.87 -11.31
CA LYS A 157 -36.99 56.03 -10.42
C LYS A 157 -37.81 55.61 -9.19
N THR A 158 -37.13 55.15 -8.15
CA THR A 158 -37.74 54.80 -6.88
C THR A 158 -38.43 56.04 -6.34
N LEU A 159 -39.73 55.94 -6.09
CA LEU A 159 -40.51 57.01 -5.49
C LEU A 159 -39.90 57.33 -4.12
N THR A 160 -39.57 58.58 -3.85
CA THR A 160 -39.05 58.94 -2.52
C THR A 160 -40.17 58.90 -1.48
N SER A 161 -39.78 58.78 -0.21
CA SER A 161 -40.72 58.78 0.92
C SER A 161 -41.58 60.04 0.96
N GLU A 162 -40.99 61.18 0.61
CA GLU A 162 -41.62 62.49 0.52
C GLU A 162 -42.62 62.57 -0.64
N GLU A 163 -42.27 62.04 -1.81
CA GLU A 163 -43.19 61.98 -2.96
C GLU A 163 -44.39 61.07 -2.66
N ALA A 164 -44.17 59.92 -1.98
CA ALA A 164 -45.24 59.04 -1.55
C ALA A 164 -46.17 59.70 -0.53
N LYS A 165 -45.63 60.48 0.42
CA LYS A 165 -46.41 61.29 1.35
C LYS A 165 -47.32 62.28 0.63
N VAL A 166 -46.80 62.97 -0.37
CA VAL A 166 -47.57 63.95 -1.18
C VAL A 166 -48.69 63.25 -1.94
N ILE A 167 -48.41 62.09 -2.56
CA ILE A 167 -49.41 61.30 -3.29
C ILE A 167 -50.52 60.83 -2.36
N LEU A 168 -50.19 60.27 -1.20
CA LEU A 168 -51.19 59.79 -0.24
C LEU A 168 -52.05 60.93 0.33
N LYS A 169 -51.46 62.08 0.66
CA LYS A 169 -52.21 63.27 1.09
C LYS A 169 -53.13 63.80 -0.02
N ARG A 170 -52.74 63.68 -1.30
CA ARG A 170 -53.57 64.07 -2.45
C ARG A 170 -54.72 63.08 -2.68
N ILE A 171 -54.46 61.78 -2.57
CA ILE A 171 -55.50 60.74 -2.64
C ILE A 171 -56.54 60.98 -1.53
N LYS A 172 -56.13 61.36 -0.31
CA LYS A 172 -57.06 61.68 0.79
C LYS A 172 -58.06 62.79 0.48
N LYS A 173 -57.62 63.77 -0.31
CA LYS A 173 -58.47 64.90 -0.71
C LYS A 173 -59.46 64.52 -1.81
N MET A 174 -59.18 63.45 -2.56
CA MET A 174 -59.99 63.01 -3.68
C MET A 174 -60.93 61.86 -3.30
N ASN A 175 -60.49 60.96 -2.42
CA ASN A 175 -61.20 59.77 -1.93
C ASN A 175 -60.95 59.58 -0.43
N ASP A 176 -61.87 58.91 0.26
CA ASP A 176 -61.64 58.50 1.66
C ASP A 176 -60.58 57.39 1.73
N LEU A 177 -59.43 57.68 2.37
CA LEU A 177 -58.33 56.71 2.52
C LEU A 177 -58.65 55.58 3.50
N ALA A 178 -59.70 55.74 4.31
CA ALA A 178 -60.23 54.66 5.13
C ALA A 178 -60.82 53.53 4.25
N GLU A 179 -61.41 53.88 3.10
CA GLU A 179 -61.99 52.95 2.13
C GLU A 179 -60.97 52.40 1.12
N VAL A 180 -59.78 53.01 1.00
CA VAL A 180 -58.72 52.52 0.11
C VAL A 180 -58.11 51.22 0.66
N ASP A 181 -58.21 50.15 -0.16
CA ASP A 181 -57.67 48.83 0.09
C ASP A 181 -56.20 48.85 0.55
N ALA A 182 -55.88 47.99 1.51
CA ALA A 182 -54.53 47.88 2.08
C ALA A 182 -53.49 47.53 1.01
N GLU A 183 -53.90 46.78 0.00
CA GLU A 183 -53.15 46.36 -1.17
C GLU A 183 -52.61 47.55 -1.97
N ASN A 184 -53.42 48.60 -2.19
CA ASN A 184 -53.02 49.77 -2.98
C ASN A 184 -51.96 50.61 -2.25
N ILE A 185 -52.10 50.74 -0.92
CA ILE A 185 -51.11 51.44 -0.11
C ILE A 185 -49.83 50.61 -0.05
N ILE A 186 -49.92 49.30 0.16
CA ILE A 186 -48.77 48.39 0.15
C ILE A 186 -48.04 48.44 -1.21
N ALA A 187 -48.75 48.43 -2.33
CA ALA A 187 -48.17 48.53 -3.67
C ALA A 187 -47.46 49.87 -3.91
N LEU A 188 -48.04 50.98 -3.46
CA LEU A 188 -47.37 52.30 -3.48
C LEU A 188 -46.07 52.26 -2.65
N PHE A 189 -46.07 51.58 -1.51
CA PHE A 189 -44.86 51.46 -0.68
C PHE A 189 -43.80 50.51 -1.27
N GLN A 190 -44.21 49.46 -1.97
CA GLN A 190 -43.29 48.59 -2.71
C GLN A 190 -42.58 49.32 -3.86
N SER A 191 -43.13 50.44 -4.34
CA SER A 191 -42.45 51.33 -5.29
C SER A 191 -41.33 52.20 -4.66
N ILE A 192 -41.31 52.30 -3.33
CA ILE A 192 -40.30 53.03 -2.54
C ILE A 192 -39.23 52.05 -2.03
N ASP A 193 -39.66 50.91 -1.48
CA ASP A 193 -38.80 49.83 -1.00
C ASP A 193 -39.44 48.48 -1.33
N CYS A 194 -39.02 47.90 -2.44
CA CYS A 194 -39.61 46.71 -3.07
C CYS A 194 -39.58 45.46 -2.19
N GLN A 195 -38.78 45.45 -1.12
CA GLN A 195 -38.63 44.29 -0.25
C GLN A 195 -39.04 44.58 1.20
N TYR A 196 -39.39 45.81 1.59
CA TYR A 196 -39.76 46.15 2.97
C TYR A 196 -40.90 45.28 3.52
N THR A 197 -41.99 45.17 2.76
CA THR A 197 -43.18 44.40 3.17
C THR A 197 -42.86 42.92 3.35
N GLU A 198 -41.95 42.40 2.53
CA GLU A 198 -41.51 41.01 2.62
C GLU A 198 -40.57 40.80 3.81
N ARG A 199 -39.61 41.71 4.05
CA ARG A 199 -38.67 41.65 5.18
C ARG A 199 -39.39 41.73 6.53
N ILE A 200 -40.36 42.64 6.69
CA ILE A 200 -41.12 42.78 7.94
C ILE A 200 -42.09 41.62 8.18
N TRP A 201 -42.74 41.12 7.12
CA TRP A 201 -43.66 39.98 7.23
C TRP A 201 -42.91 38.68 7.54
N ARG A 202 -41.75 38.42 6.91
CA ARG A 202 -40.93 37.23 7.22
C ARG A 202 -40.50 37.18 8.69
N LYS A 203 -40.14 38.32 9.31
CA LYS A 203 -39.79 38.36 10.74
C LYS A 203 -41.02 38.35 11.66
N ASN A 204 -42.19 38.76 11.16
CA ASN A 204 -43.42 38.88 11.94
C ASN A 204 -44.63 38.31 11.18
N PRO A 205 -44.70 36.98 10.98
CA PRO A 205 -45.71 36.34 10.12
C PRO A 205 -47.15 36.49 10.65
N ASN A 206 -47.32 36.84 11.92
CA ASN A 206 -48.63 37.06 12.57
C ASN A 206 -49.23 38.45 12.27
N LEU A 207 -48.55 39.30 11.50
CA LEU A 207 -49.08 40.60 11.08
C LEU A 207 -50.22 40.44 10.08
N LYS A 208 -51.35 41.12 10.33
CA LYS A 208 -52.45 41.17 9.37
C LYS A 208 -52.18 42.23 8.29
N LYS A 209 -52.85 42.14 7.13
CA LYS A 209 -52.75 43.14 6.06
C LYS A 209 -53.01 44.58 6.54
N GLY A 210 -54.00 44.76 7.41
CA GLY A 210 -54.28 46.05 8.03
C GLY A 210 -53.17 46.56 8.96
N ASP A 211 -52.37 45.68 9.55
CA ASP A 211 -51.20 46.05 10.35
C ASP A 211 -50.03 46.46 9.43
N LEU A 212 -49.82 45.72 8.34
CA LEU A 212 -48.82 46.05 7.31
C LEU A 212 -49.07 47.44 6.70
N LYS A 213 -50.33 47.82 6.44
CA LYS A 213 -50.71 49.19 6.01
C LYS A 213 -50.17 50.26 6.98
N ILE A 214 -50.29 50.04 8.28
CA ILE A 214 -49.78 50.97 9.31
C ILE A 214 -48.25 50.97 9.36
N CYS A 215 -47.61 49.79 9.29
CA CYS A 215 -46.15 49.68 9.25
C CYS A 215 -45.53 50.39 8.03
N CYS A 216 -46.21 50.35 6.89
CA CYS A 216 -45.78 51.05 5.69
C CYS A 216 -45.87 52.57 5.87
N LEU A 217 -46.96 53.08 6.46
CA LEU A 217 -47.12 54.51 6.76
C LEU A 217 -46.06 55.02 7.76
N PHE A 218 -45.70 54.24 8.78
CA PHE A 218 -44.59 54.59 9.67
C PHE A 218 -43.24 54.58 8.96
N LYS A 219 -42.99 53.62 8.05
CA LYS A 219 -41.77 53.59 7.24
C LYS A 219 -41.66 54.78 6.29
N ALA A 220 -42.77 55.30 5.79
CA ALA A 220 -42.82 56.58 5.09
C ALA A 220 -42.46 57.78 5.98
N GLY A 221 -42.44 57.61 7.30
CA GLY A 221 -42.24 58.67 8.26
C GLY A 221 -43.49 59.52 8.49
N PHE A 222 -44.70 58.97 8.36
CA PHE A 222 -45.90 59.62 8.91
C PHE A 222 -45.91 59.46 10.43
N SER A 223 -46.22 60.54 11.14
CA SER A 223 -46.41 60.50 12.60
C SER A 223 -47.73 59.80 12.96
N GLN A 224 -47.84 59.32 14.21
CA GLN A 224 -49.10 58.72 14.68
C GLN A 224 -50.31 59.65 14.52
N LYS A 225 -50.13 60.97 14.74
CA LYS A 225 -51.19 61.97 14.53
C LYS A 225 -51.60 62.09 13.07
N GLU A 226 -50.62 62.15 12.17
CA GLU A 226 -50.90 62.19 10.73
C GLU A 226 -51.55 60.91 10.23
N ILE A 227 -51.26 59.74 10.81
CA ILE A 227 -51.92 58.47 10.44
C ILE A 227 -53.37 58.45 10.93
N ILE A 228 -53.63 58.97 12.15
CA ILE A 228 -54.99 59.13 12.70
C ILE A 228 -55.82 60.00 11.78
N GLU A 229 -55.26 61.16 11.39
CA GLU A 229 -55.88 62.06 10.43
C GLU A 229 -56.02 61.37 9.07
N LEU A 230 -54.98 60.75 8.52
CA LEU A 230 -55.00 60.19 7.17
C LEU A 230 -56.01 59.04 6.98
N LEU A 231 -56.30 58.29 8.03
CA LEU A 231 -57.21 57.14 8.00
C LEU A 231 -58.55 57.41 8.70
N ASP A 232 -58.82 58.67 9.05
CA ASP A 232 -60.03 59.12 9.76
C ASP A 232 -60.38 58.23 10.98
N LEU A 233 -59.33 57.88 11.74
CA LEU A 233 -59.45 57.05 12.95
C LEU A 233 -59.71 57.94 14.17
N ARG A 234 -60.44 57.41 15.15
CA ARG A 234 -60.47 58.00 16.49
C ARG A 234 -59.18 57.67 17.24
N GLU A 235 -58.75 58.57 18.13
CA GLU A 235 -57.52 58.36 18.93
C GLU A 235 -57.56 57.07 19.76
N ASP A 236 -58.72 56.73 20.32
CA ASP A 236 -58.94 55.50 21.09
C ASP A 236 -58.83 54.24 20.20
N ALA A 237 -59.30 54.32 18.96
CA ALA A 237 -59.22 53.26 17.97
C ALA A 237 -57.76 53.04 17.51
N MET A 238 -57.01 54.12 17.30
CA MET A 238 -55.58 54.05 16.99
C MET A 238 -54.77 53.49 18.16
N TYR A 239 -55.08 53.89 19.39
CA TYR A 239 -54.44 53.34 20.58
C TYR A 239 -54.65 51.83 20.70
N LYS A 240 -55.90 51.35 20.56
CA LYS A 240 -56.22 49.91 20.55
C LYS A 240 -55.50 49.17 19.41
N ARG A 241 -55.42 49.78 18.22
CA ARG A 241 -54.71 49.21 17.06
C ARG A 241 -53.21 49.12 17.31
N MET A 242 -52.62 50.14 17.94
CA MET A 242 -51.21 50.18 18.31
C MET A 242 -50.86 49.11 19.35
N GLN A 243 -51.71 48.90 20.36
CA GLN A 243 -51.52 47.84 21.35
C GLN A 243 -51.54 46.45 20.70
N ARG A 244 -52.47 46.21 19.76
CA ARG A 244 -52.52 44.96 18.98
C ARG A 244 -51.32 44.79 18.05
N LEU A 245 -50.84 45.88 17.45
CA LEU A 245 -49.66 45.85 16.58
C LEU A 245 -48.41 45.48 17.40
N LYS A 246 -48.22 46.12 18.56
CA LYS A 246 -47.12 45.85 19.49
C LYS A 246 -47.11 44.39 19.95
N SER A 247 -48.26 43.82 20.29
CA SER A 247 -48.33 42.42 20.71
C SER A 247 -48.05 41.42 19.57
N ARG A 248 -48.41 41.77 18.33
CA ARG A 248 -48.11 40.94 17.14
C ARG A 248 -46.66 41.01 16.69
N LEU A 249 -46.00 42.16 16.88
CA LEU A 249 -44.57 42.34 16.55
C LEU A 249 -43.65 41.73 17.61
N SER A 250 -44.06 41.72 18.88
CA SER A 250 -43.29 41.09 19.96
C SER A 250 -44.19 40.80 21.16
N LEU A 251 -44.43 39.52 21.44
CA LEU A 251 -45.39 39.07 22.45
C LEU A 251 -45.05 39.56 23.88
N ASN A 252 -43.78 39.83 24.19
CA ASN A 252 -43.31 40.15 25.55
C ASN A 252 -42.46 41.43 25.67
N LYS A 253 -42.39 42.28 24.64
CA LYS A 253 -41.57 43.51 24.69
C LYS A 253 -42.39 44.70 25.18
N LYS A 254 -41.94 45.37 26.26
CA LYS A 254 -42.42 46.71 26.62
C LYS A 254 -41.77 47.72 25.69
N TRP A 255 -42.56 48.34 24.83
CA TRP A 255 -42.09 49.36 23.88
C TRP A 255 -42.03 50.73 24.57
N GLY A 256 -40.84 51.32 24.65
CA GLY A 256 -40.62 52.70 25.09
C GLY A 256 -41.18 53.74 24.11
N LYS A 257 -41.04 55.02 24.45
CA LYS A 257 -41.46 56.15 23.59
C LYS A 257 -40.63 56.14 22.29
N ASN A 258 -41.30 56.13 21.14
CA ASN A 258 -40.73 56.11 19.78
C ASN A 258 -39.90 54.86 19.39
N GLU A 259 -39.69 53.90 20.28
CA GLU A 259 -38.92 52.67 19.98
C GLU A 259 -39.57 51.80 18.89
N LEU A 260 -40.91 51.81 18.82
CA LEU A 260 -41.63 51.06 17.81
C LEU A 260 -41.41 51.63 16.41
N GLU A 261 -41.45 52.95 16.28
CA GLU A 261 -41.25 53.65 15.01
C GLU A 261 -39.82 53.41 14.51
N GLN A 262 -38.82 53.48 15.40
CA GLN A 262 -37.43 53.16 15.07
C GLN A 262 -37.25 51.71 14.63
N TYR A 263 -37.90 50.76 15.31
CA TYR A 263 -37.88 49.35 14.92
C TYR A 263 -38.48 49.14 13.53
N LEU A 264 -39.64 49.73 13.23
CA LEU A 264 -40.27 49.64 11.91
C LEU A 264 -39.39 50.29 10.83
N CYS A 265 -38.73 51.40 11.13
CA CYS A 265 -37.83 52.07 10.19
C CYS A 265 -36.51 51.30 9.94
N SER A 266 -36.10 50.38 10.83
CA SER A 266 -34.85 49.60 10.72
C SER A 266 -34.88 48.46 9.70
N PHE A 267 -36.06 48.08 9.21
CA PHE A 267 -36.23 47.06 8.18
C PHE A 267 -35.99 47.62 6.79
#